data_AF-A0A529HJ40-F1
#
_entry.id   AF-A0A529HJ40-F1
#
_cell.length_a   1.000
_cell.length_b   1.000
_cell.length_c   1.000
_cell.angle_alpha   90.00
_cell.angle_beta   90.00
_cell.angle_gamma   90.00
#
_symmetry.space_group_name_H-M   'P 1'
#
loop_
_entity.id
_entity.type
_entity.pdbx_description
1 polymer ?
#
loop_
_entity_poly.entity_id
_entity_poly.type
_entity_poly.pdbx_seq_one_letter_code
_entity_poly.pdbx_strand_id
1 'polypeptide(L)'
;MAMGIISVATLPARATLELNVNKGNVEPMPIAIPDFQGELGAQISEIVTADLKRSGLFAPIDKAAFVEKITNPDAAPRYEDWKVINAQALVTG
;
A
#
# COMPACT_ATOMS: atom_id res chain seq x y z
N MET A 1 -18.31 43.73 -61.81
CA MET A 1 -17.73 42.55 -61.12
C MET A 1 -17.54 42.93 -59.66
N ALA A 2 -18.42 42.48 -58.76
CA ALA A 2 -18.31 42.74 -57.33
C ALA A 2 -17.67 41.52 -56.65
N MET A 3 -16.47 41.69 -56.08
CA MET A 3 -15.82 40.67 -55.25
C MET A 3 -16.47 40.69 -53.86
N GLY A 4 -17.10 39.57 -53.49
CA GLY A 4 -17.65 39.36 -52.16
C GLY A 4 -16.54 38.98 -51.16
N ILE A 5 -16.52 39.66 -50.02
CA ILE A 5 -15.57 39.44 -48.93
C ILE A 5 -16.15 38.34 -48.04
N ILE A 6 -15.44 37.21 -47.88
CA ILE A 6 -15.85 36.12 -46.99
C ILE A 6 -15.12 36.29 -45.66
N SER A 7 -15.88 36.64 -44.61
CA SER A 7 -15.36 36.71 -43.25
C SER A 7 -15.30 35.31 -42.63
N VAL A 8 -14.11 34.90 -42.17
CA VAL A 8 -13.89 33.64 -41.45
C VAL A 8 -14.08 33.90 -39.95
N ALA A 9 -14.99 33.17 -39.31
CA ALA A 9 -15.20 33.21 -37.87
C ALA A 9 -14.24 32.22 -37.16
N THR A 10 -13.51 32.68 -36.15
CA THR A 10 -12.65 31.85 -35.31
C THR A 10 -13.43 31.33 -34.10
N LEU A 11 -13.47 30.01 -33.91
CA LEU A 11 -14.08 29.39 -32.73
C LEU A 11 -13.09 29.37 -31.54
N PRO A 12 -13.56 29.48 -30.30
CA PRO A 12 -12.70 29.44 -29.12
C PRO A 12 -12.14 28.03 -28.90
N ALA A 13 -10.82 27.92 -28.76
CA ALA A 13 -10.15 26.67 -28.38
C ALA A 13 -10.30 26.45 -26.86
N ARG A 14 -11.02 25.41 -26.45
CA ARG A 14 -11.11 24.98 -25.05
C ARG A 14 -9.99 24.00 -24.73
N ALA A 15 -8.91 24.48 -24.13
CA ALA A 15 -7.86 23.63 -23.56
C ALA A 15 -8.23 23.29 -22.10
N THR A 16 -8.97 22.19 -21.91
CA THR A 16 -9.15 21.61 -20.58
C THR A 16 -7.81 21.02 -20.15
N LEU A 17 -7.16 21.65 -19.16
CA LEU A 17 -6.00 21.08 -18.50
C LEU A 17 -6.48 20.08 -17.44
N GLU A 18 -6.46 18.79 -17.79
CA GLU A 18 -6.64 17.71 -16.81
C GLU A 18 -5.28 17.40 -16.16
N LEU A 19 -5.06 17.89 -14.94
CA LEU A 19 -3.94 17.44 -14.12
C LEU A 19 -4.33 16.10 -13.49
N ASN A 20 -4.09 15.00 -14.19
CA ASN A 20 -4.15 13.67 -13.59
C ASN A 20 -2.89 13.47 -12.72
N VAL A 21 -3.04 13.69 -11.41
CA VAL A 21 -2.02 13.33 -10.42
C VAL A 21 -2.01 11.81 -10.28
N ASN A 22 -1.36 11.13 -11.23
CA ASN A 22 -1.06 9.71 -11.09
C ASN A 22 -0.01 9.55 -9.98
N LYS A 23 -0.52 9.32 -8.77
CA LYS A 23 0.08 8.57 -7.65
C LYS A 23 1.46 9.05 -7.19
N GLY A 24 1.53 9.59 -5.97
CA GLY A 24 2.79 9.55 -5.22
C GLY A 24 3.28 8.09 -5.19
N ASN A 25 4.51 7.86 -5.63
CA ASN A 25 5.17 6.56 -5.51
C ASN A 25 5.47 6.31 -4.04
N VAL A 26 4.46 5.89 -3.27
CA VAL A 26 4.63 5.47 -1.89
C VAL A 26 5.32 4.12 -1.94
N GLU A 27 6.58 4.08 -1.53
CA GLU A 27 7.28 2.82 -1.34
C GLU A 27 6.57 2.04 -0.21
N PRO A 28 6.09 0.80 -0.48
CA PRO A 28 5.35 0.07 0.52
C PRO A 28 6.21 -0.24 1.75
N MET A 29 5.67 0.02 2.95
CA MET A 29 6.38 -0.17 4.20
C MET A 29 6.44 -1.67 4.57
N PRO A 30 7.63 -2.25 4.81
CA PRO A 30 7.79 -3.63 5.26
C PRO A 30 7.13 -3.87 6.63
N ILE A 31 6.29 -4.89 6.72
CA ILE A 31 5.55 -5.23 7.94
C ILE A 31 5.58 -6.74 8.19
N ALA A 32 5.82 -7.14 9.45
CA ALA A 32 5.72 -8.52 9.89
C ALA A 32 4.37 -8.78 10.58
N ILE A 33 3.71 -9.86 10.18
CA ILE A 33 2.40 -10.28 10.70
C ILE A 33 2.45 -11.77 11.02
N PRO A 34 2.93 -12.17 12.20
CA PRO A 34 2.81 -13.54 12.71
C PRO A 34 1.35 -14.00 12.77
N ASP A 35 1.17 -15.32 12.87
CA ASP A 35 -0.15 -15.87 13.14
C ASP A 35 -0.62 -15.43 14.52
N PHE A 36 -1.86 -14.94 14.57
CA PHE A 36 -2.48 -14.59 15.83
C PHE A 36 -2.79 -15.86 16.61
N GLN A 37 -2.95 -15.71 17.91
CA GLN A 37 -3.27 -16.83 18.78
C GLN A 37 -4.77 -17.20 18.71
N GLY A 38 -5.07 -18.45 19.05
CA GLY A 38 -6.43 -18.99 19.06
C GLY A 38 -6.81 -19.75 17.79
N GLU A 39 -7.99 -20.39 17.82
CA GLU A 39 -8.45 -21.32 16.79
C GLU A 39 -8.53 -20.69 15.38
N LEU A 40 -8.91 -19.41 15.31
CA LEU A 40 -9.05 -18.66 14.06
C LEU A 40 -7.87 -17.71 13.80
N GLY A 41 -6.84 -17.71 14.64
CA GLY A 41 -5.80 -16.69 14.61
C GLY A 41 -5.04 -16.64 13.27
N ALA A 42 -4.70 -17.79 12.69
CA ALA A 42 -4.08 -17.84 11.36
C ALA A 42 -4.98 -17.25 10.25
N GLN A 43 -6.29 -17.52 10.29
CA GLN A 43 -7.26 -16.99 9.31
C GLN A 43 -7.40 -15.48 9.45
N ILE A 44 -7.39 -14.96 10.68
CA ILE A 44 -7.41 -13.53 10.95
C ILE A 44 -6.12 -12.88 10.42
N SER A 45 -4.95 -13.44 10.71
CA SER A 45 -3.67 -12.95 10.18
C SER A 45 -3.64 -12.94 8.66
N GLU A 46 -4.23 -13.94 7.99
CA GLU A 46 -4.36 -13.98 6.53
C GLU A 46 -5.24 -12.83 5.99
N ILE A 47 -6.40 -12.57 6.61
CA ILE A 47 -7.27 -11.45 6.24
C ILE A 47 -6.55 -10.11 6.41
N VAL A 48 -5.93 -9.89 7.59
CA VAL A 48 -5.16 -8.68 7.88
C VAL A 48 -4.03 -8.49 6.87
N THR A 49 -3.30 -9.55 6.55
CA THR A 49 -2.23 -9.54 5.55
C THR A 49 -2.75 -9.16 4.17
N ALA A 50 -3.87 -9.75 3.74
CA ALA A 50 -4.47 -9.49 2.44
C ALA A 50 -4.96 -8.04 2.32
N ASP A 51 -5.57 -7.51 3.38
CA ASP A 51 -6.08 -6.14 3.42
C ASP A 51 -4.95 -5.10 3.38
N LEU A 52 -3.90 -5.30 4.19
CA LEU A 52 -2.74 -4.42 4.20
C LEU A 52 -2.00 -4.46 2.87
N LYS A 53 -1.82 -5.64 2.27
CA LYS A 53 -1.23 -5.78 0.92
C LYS A 53 -2.07 -5.07 -0.15
N ARG A 54 -3.40 -5.21 -0.10
CA ARG A 54 -4.33 -4.58 -1.06
C ARG A 54 -4.31 -3.06 -0.98
N SER A 55 -3.97 -2.48 0.17
CA SER A 55 -3.83 -1.02 0.30
C SER A 55 -2.70 -0.44 -0.54
N GLY A 56 -1.68 -1.24 -0.89
CA GLY A 56 -0.48 -0.79 -1.57
C GLY A 56 0.49 0.02 -0.70
N LEU A 57 0.16 0.25 0.58
CA LEU A 57 1.01 1.00 1.52
C LEU A 57 1.97 0.11 2.30
N PHE A 58 1.74 -1.21 2.30
CA PHE A 58 2.49 -2.17 3.09
C PHE A 58 3.01 -3.32 2.23
N ALA A 59 4.18 -3.82 2.58
CA ALA A 59 4.79 -5.02 2.03
C ALA A 59 4.90 -6.08 3.14
N PRO A 60 3.94 -7.00 3.27
CA PRO A 60 4.04 -8.10 4.23
C PRO A 60 5.28 -8.95 3.95
N ILE A 61 6.06 -9.19 5.01
CA ILE A 61 7.25 -10.04 4.96
C ILE A 61 6.82 -11.50 4.99
N ASP A 62 7.53 -12.35 4.24
CA ASP A 62 7.28 -13.78 4.22
C ASP A 62 7.50 -14.39 5.62
N LYS A 63 6.53 -15.20 6.08
CA LYS A 63 6.58 -15.84 7.40
C LYS A 63 7.80 -16.76 7.57
N ALA A 64 8.35 -17.29 6.48
CA ALA A 64 9.56 -18.10 6.51
C ALA A 64 10.81 -17.32 6.96
N ALA A 65 10.78 -15.98 6.90
CA ALA A 65 11.85 -15.13 7.41
C ALA A 65 11.79 -14.95 8.94
N PHE A 66 10.66 -15.24 9.59
CA PHE A 66 10.47 -14.91 11.00
C PHE A 66 11.40 -15.74 11.89
N VAL A 67 12.27 -15.03 12.62
CA VAL A 67 13.23 -15.64 13.55
C VAL A 67 12.56 -15.93 14.89
N GLU A 68 11.80 -14.97 15.42
CA GLU A 68 11.00 -15.13 16.63
C GLU A 68 9.63 -15.74 16.30
N LYS A 69 9.16 -16.65 17.16
CA LYS A 69 7.77 -17.12 17.18
C LYS A 69 7.04 -16.49 18.36
N ILE A 70 6.06 -15.65 18.08
CA ILE A 70 5.25 -15.02 19.12
C ILE A 70 4.31 -16.07 19.73
N THR A 71 4.47 -16.33 21.03
CA THR A 71 3.60 -17.26 21.78
C THR A 71 2.72 -16.54 22.79
N ASN A 72 3.09 -15.32 23.18
CA ASN A 72 2.31 -14.45 24.05
C ASN A 72 2.27 -13.04 23.44
N PRO A 73 1.12 -12.60 22.90
CA PRO A 73 0.99 -11.28 22.28
C PRO A 73 1.02 -10.13 23.31
N ASP A 74 0.81 -10.40 24.61
CA ASP A 74 0.90 -9.39 25.67
C ASP A 74 2.34 -9.14 26.13
N ALA A 75 3.28 -10.01 25.76
CA ALA A 75 4.69 -9.84 26.06
C ALA A 75 5.37 -8.99 24.99
N ALA A 76 6.34 -8.17 25.41
CA ALA A 76 7.15 -7.41 24.46
C ALA A 76 7.96 -8.38 23.55
N PRO A 77 7.87 -8.24 22.23
CA PRO A 77 8.60 -9.09 21.30
C PRO A 77 10.10 -8.76 21.31
N ARG A 78 10.91 -9.70 20.84
CA ARG A 78 12.35 -9.50 20.63
C ARG A 78 12.60 -8.67 19.38
N TYR A 79 12.45 -7.35 19.50
CA TYR A 79 12.59 -6.40 18.39
C TYR A 79 13.85 -6.59 17.52
N GLU A 80 14.96 -7.06 18.09
CA GLU A 80 16.18 -7.34 17.34
C GLU A 80 16.00 -8.42 16.25
N ASP A 81 15.20 -9.46 16.54
CA ASP A 81 14.91 -10.54 15.58
C ASP A 81 14.10 -10.02 14.38
N TRP A 82 13.24 -9.03 14.60
CA TRP A 82 12.41 -8.39 13.56
C TRP A 82 13.19 -7.36 12.73
N LYS A 83 14.14 -6.65 13.35
CA LYS A 83 15.04 -5.72 12.65
C LYS A 83 15.94 -6.44 11.64
N VAL A 84 16.41 -7.66 11.97
CA VAL A 84 17.28 -8.46 11.08
C VAL A 84 16.60 -8.77 9.75
N ILE A 85 15.27 -8.89 9.74
CA ILE A 85 14.47 -9.12 8.52
C ILE A 85 13.91 -7.83 7.91
N ASN A 86 14.42 -6.67 8.32
CA ASN A 86 13.99 -5.34 7.89
C ASN A 86 12.50 -5.06 8.12
N ALA A 87 11.88 -5.65 9.15
CA ALA A 87 10.53 -5.28 9.54
C ALA A 87 10.53 -3.86 10.13
N GLN A 88 9.77 -2.95 9.53
CA GLN A 88 9.58 -1.59 10.04
C GLN A 88 8.36 -1.49 10.97
N ALA A 89 7.43 -2.43 10.83
CA ALA A 89 6.28 -2.60 11.70
C ALA A 89 6.07 -4.08 12.03
N LEU A 90 5.45 -4.34 13.19
CA LEU A 90 5.09 -5.66 13.68
C LEU A 90 3.65 -5.61 14.22
N VAL A 91 2.84 -6.60 13.87
CA VAL A 91 1.48 -6.77 14.38
C VAL A 91 1.36 -8.13 15.04
N THR A 92 0.97 -8.16 16.32
CA THR A 92 0.76 -9.37 17.12
C THR A 92 -0.63 -9.37 17.72
N GLY A 93 -1.22 -10.55 17.96
CA GLY A 93 -2.59 -10.70 18.49
C GLY A 93 -2.91 -12.11 18.92
#